data_AF-A0A7V1LIU0-F1
#
_entry.id   AF-A0A7V1LIU0-F1
#
_cell.length_a   1.000
_cell.length_b   1.000
_cell.length_c   1.000
_cell.angle_alpha   90.00
_cell.angle_beta   90.00
_cell.angle_gamma   90.00
#
_symmetry.space_group_name_H-M   'P 1'
#
loop_
_entity.id
_entity.type
_entity.pdbx_description
1 polymer ?
#
loop_
_entity_poly.entity_id
_entity_poly.type
_entity_poly.pdbx_seq_one_letter_code
_entity_poly.pdbx_strand_id
1 'polypeptide(L)'
;MSNAYYKVPTPVNEPIYSYAPGSKEKEELKKKLTELQSKEIEVPLIIGGKEIRTGNTGEMRVPHNHSKKLGVYHKAGVKEVGMAIESALAARKKWADMPWEHRAAIFQKAAELLSGSWRSTVNAATMLAQSKTAYQAEIDAACELIDFWRFNTHFMTQLMAEQPMSSKGM
;
A
#
# COMPACT_ATOMS: atom_id res chain seq x y z
N MET A 1 -23.69 0.99 20.23
CA MET A 1 -22.28 0.90 20.64
C MET A 1 -22.02 -0.53 21.06
N SER A 2 -20.91 -1.11 20.62
CA SER A 2 -20.47 -2.42 21.10
C SER A 2 -19.83 -2.27 22.47
N ASN A 3 -20.04 -3.24 23.37
CA ASN A 3 -19.38 -3.30 24.67
C ASN A 3 -18.38 -4.45 24.66
N ALA A 4 -17.20 -4.22 24.06
CA ALA A 4 -16.18 -5.24 23.87
C ALA A 4 -14.77 -4.63 23.92
N TYR A 5 -13.79 -5.45 24.32
CA TYR A 5 -12.37 -5.17 24.15
C TYR A 5 -11.85 -5.85 22.89
N TYR A 6 -11.63 -5.06 21.84
CA TYR A 6 -11.11 -5.57 20.58
C TYR A 6 -9.61 -5.80 20.66
N LYS A 7 -9.13 -6.85 20.00
CA LYS A 7 -7.70 -7.16 19.85
C LYS A 7 -7.38 -7.27 18.37
N VAL A 8 -6.31 -6.60 17.95
CA VAL A 8 -5.69 -6.84 16.64
C VAL A 8 -4.85 -8.12 16.76
N PRO A 9 -4.78 -8.98 15.73
CA PRO A 9 -3.92 -10.15 15.74
C PRO A 9 -2.47 -9.78 16.08
N THR A 10 -1.79 -10.62 16.85
CA THR A 10 -0.35 -10.46 17.09
C THR A 10 0.39 -10.59 15.75
N PRO A 11 1.16 -9.57 15.33
CA PRO A 11 1.84 -9.61 14.05
C PRO A 11 3.03 -10.56 14.10
N VAL A 12 3.28 -11.23 12.99
CA VAL A 12 4.53 -11.93 12.69
C VAL A 12 5.07 -11.39 11.38
N ASN A 13 6.40 -11.36 11.22
CA ASN A 13 7.02 -10.91 9.98
C ASN A 13 6.54 -11.76 8.80
N GLU A 14 6.23 -11.09 7.71
CA GLU A 14 5.80 -11.74 6.48
C GLU A 14 6.94 -12.62 5.92
N PRO A 15 6.68 -13.90 5.61
CA PRO A 15 7.69 -14.78 5.03
C PRO A 15 8.24 -14.22 3.72
N ILE A 16 9.56 -14.26 3.56
CA ILE A 16 10.23 -13.86 2.33
C ILE A 16 10.22 -15.05 1.37
N TYR A 17 9.69 -14.84 0.16
CA TYR A 17 9.74 -15.84 -0.89
C TYR A 17 11.09 -15.85 -1.60
N SER A 18 11.56 -17.06 -1.90
CA SER A 18 12.88 -17.28 -2.51
C SER A 18 12.88 -17.10 -4.03
N TYR A 19 11.73 -17.26 -4.69
CA TYR A 19 11.62 -17.32 -6.15
C TYR A 19 12.55 -18.36 -6.79
N ALA A 20 12.73 -19.50 -6.11
CA ALA A 20 13.52 -20.63 -6.57
C ALA A 20 13.01 -21.17 -7.93
N PRO A 21 13.86 -21.81 -8.75
CA PRO A 21 13.43 -22.46 -9.98
C PRO A 21 12.23 -23.42 -9.74
N GLY A 22 11.20 -23.32 -10.58
CA GLY A 22 9.99 -24.16 -10.48
C GLY A 22 8.98 -23.76 -9.41
N SER A 23 9.29 -22.75 -8.58
CA SER A 23 8.37 -22.27 -7.55
C SER A 23 7.16 -21.55 -8.13
N LYS A 24 6.01 -21.66 -7.45
CA LYS A 24 4.75 -21.06 -7.88
C LYS A 24 4.83 -19.54 -7.92
N GLU A 25 5.44 -18.91 -6.91
CA GLU A 25 5.63 -17.46 -6.84
C GLU A 25 6.47 -16.93 -8.01
N LYS A 26 7.44 -17.71 -8.51
CA LYS A 26 8.25 -17.33 -9.68
C LYS A 26 7.44 -17.39 -10.97
N GLU A 27 6.59 -18.40 -11.12
CA GLU A 27 5.68 -18.50 -12.25
C GLU A 27 4.70 -17.32 -12.28
N GLU A 28 4.06 -17.02 -11.15
CA GLU A 28 3.12 -15.91 -11.01
C GLU A 28 3.78 -14.56 -11.25
N LEU A 29 4.98 -14.34 -10.70
CA LEU A 29 5.74 -13.11 -10.91
C LEU A 29 6.12 -12.93 -12.38
N LYS A 30 6.58 -13.99 -13.06
CA LYS A 30 6.88 -13.94 -14.50
C LYS A 30 5.64 -13.61 -15.31
N LYS A 31 4.49 -14.23 -15.00
CA LYS A 31 3.22 -13.93 -15.66
C LYS A 31 2.85 -12.45 -15.51
N LYS A 32 3.00 -11.88 -14.31
CA LYS A 32 2.72 -10.46 -14.07
C LYS A 32 3.72 -9.53 -14.71
N LEU A 33 5.01 -9.86 -14.74
CA LEU A 33 6.01 -9.08 -15.48
C LEU A 33 5.67 -8.99 -16.97
N THR A 34 5.26 -10.11 -17.60
CA THR A 34 4.83 -10.13 -19.00
C THR A 34 3.56 -9.31 -19.21
N GLU A 35 2.55 -9.48 -18.34
CA GLU A 35 1.29 -8.74 -18.44
C GLU A 35 1.47 -7.23 -18.26
N LEU A 36 2.27 -6.79 -17.29
CA LEU A 36 2.49 -5.37 -17.05
C LEU A 36 3.33 -4.72 -18.14
N GLN A 37 4.24 -5.47 -18.78
CA GLN A 37 5.00 -4.97 -19.93
C GLN A 37 4.18 -4.95 -21.22
N SER A 38 3.12 -5.74 -21.36
CA SER A 38 2.36 -5.78 -22.62
C SER A 38 1.38 -4.62 -22.80
N LYS A 39 1.13 -3.84 -21.75
CA LYS A 39 0.19 -2.72 -21.74
C LYS A 39 0.88 -1.43 -21.29
N GLU A 40 0.47 -0.32 -21.89
CA GLU A 40 0.74 1.01 -21.35
C GLU A 40 -0.46 1.46 -20.51
N ILE A 41 -0.19 2.03 -19.34
CA ILE A 41 -1.24 2.55 -18.46
C ILE A 41 -1.15 4.07 -18.34
N GLU A 42 -2.30 4.71 -18.13
CA GLU A 42 -2.38 6.12 -17.76
C GLU A 42 -2.68 6.20 -16.26
N VAL A 43 -1.79 6.83 -15.50
CA VAL A 43 -1.91 6.97 -14.05
C VAL A 43 -2.44 8.37 -13.73
N PRO A 44 -3.72 8.52 -13.36
CA PRO A 44 -4.29 9.81 -12.96
C PRO A 44 -3.86 10.17 -11.54
N LEU A 45 -4.10 11.42 -11.16
CA LEU A 45 -4.14 11.79 -9.75
C LEU A 45 -5.44 11.23 -9.14
N ILE A 46 -5.39 10.74 -7.91
CA ILE A 46 -6.60 10.34 -7.16
C ILE A 46 -6.85 11.38 -6.06
N ILE A 47 -7.85 12.23 -6.25
CA ILE A 47 -8.21 13.31 -5.31
C ILE A 47 -9.66 13.11 -4.87
N GLY A 48 -9.88 12.93 -3.57
CA GLY A 48 -11.22 12.70 -3.02
C GLY A 48 -11.91 11.44 -3.58
N GLY A 49 -11.14 10.43 -3.97
CA GLY A 49 -11.65 9.21 -4.59
C GLY A 49 -12.01 9.34 -6.08
N LYS A 50 -11.64 10.45 -6.73
CA LYS A 50 -11.88 10.68 -8.17
C LYS A 50 -10.56 10.73 -8.95
N GLU A 51 -10.59 10.17 -10.16
CA GLU A 51 -9.49 10.32 -11.12
C GLU A 51 -9.47 11.73 -11.71
N ILE A 52 -8.32 12.40 -11.63
CA ILE A 52 -8.09 13.69 -12.25
C ILE A 52 -6.96 13.56 -13.28
N ARG A 53 -7.29 13.87 -14.54
CA ARG A 53 -6.37 13.91 -15.68
C ARG A 53 -6.02 15.35 -16.00
N THR A 54 -4.78 15.74 -15.73
CA THR A 54 -4.30 17.12 -15.89
C THR A 54 -3.86 17.48 -17.31
N GLY A 55 -3.67 16.48 -18.19
CA GLY A 55 -3.00 16.63 -19.48
C GLY A 55 -1.50 16.89 -19.41
N ASN A 56 -0.97 17.43 -18.30
CA ASN A 56 0.46 17.56 -18.05
C ASN A 56 1.04 16.22 -17.59
N THR A 57 1.66 15.48 -18.51
CA THR A 57 2.10 14.09 -18.24
C THR A 57 3.63 13.94 -18.16
N GLY A 58 4.07 12.96 -17.38
CA GLY A 58 5.40 12.36 -17.46
C GLY A 58 5.33 10.91 -17.94
N GLU A 59 6.42 10.38 -18.49
CA GLU A 59 6.48 8.98 -18.91
C GLU A 59 7.01 8.09 -17.80
N MET A 60 6.49 6.87 -17.71
CA MET A 60 7.07 5.80 -16.91
C MET A 60 7.82 4.86 -17.85
N ARG A 61 9.12 4.69 -17.61
CA ARG A 61 10.00 3.85 -18.43
C ARG A 61 10.74 2.87 -17.53
N VAL A 62 11.04 1.69 -18.07
CA VAL A 62 11.80 0.67 -17.36
C VAL A 62 13.26 1.13 -17.23
N PRO A 63 13.86 1.29 -16.04
CA PRO A 63 15.21 1.85 -15.93
C PRO A 63 16.29 0.95 -16.56
N HIS A 64 16.16 -0.37 -16.48
CA HIS A 64 17.07 -1.33 -17.15
C HIS A 64 16.77 -1.53 -18.65
N ASN A 65 15.71 -0.91 -19.18
CA ASN A 65 15.41 -0.87 -20.60
C ASN A 65 14.61 0.40 -20.94
N HIS A 66 15.31 1.53 -21.02
CA HIS A 66 14.71 2.86 -21.17
C HIS A 66 13.85 3.01 -22.45
N SER A 67 14.07 2.17 -23.47
CA SER A 67 13.22 2.13 -24.67
C SER A 67 11.80 1.64 -24.36
N LYS A 68 11.65 0.81 -23.32
CA LYS A 68 10.36 0.26 -22.91
C LYS A 68 9.58 1.27 -22.08
N LYS A 69 8.51 1.78 -22.69
CA LYS A 69 7.49 2.60 -22.02
C LYS A 69 6.46 1.69 -21.32
N LEU A 70 6.14 2.03 -20.08
CA LEU A 70 5.10 1.38 -19.26
C LEU A 70 3.81 2.22 -19.26
N GLY A 71 3.89 3.48 -19.67
CA GLY A 71 2.74 4.38 -19.73
C GLY A 71 3.11 5.82 -19.37
N VAL A 72 2.10 6.56 -18.92
CA VAL A 72 2.23 7.96 -18.52
C VAL A 72 1.55 8.21 -17.18
N TYR A 73 2.01 9.21 -16.44
CA TYR A 73 1.36 9.68 -15.21
C TYR A 73 1.07 11.17 -15.31
N HIS A 74 -0.02 11.60 -14.67
CA HIS A 74 -0.36 13.02 -14.58
C HIS A 74 0.43 13.70 -13.47
N LYS A 75 1.03 14.85 -13.80
CA LYS A 75 1.73 15.72 -12.84
C LYS A 75 0.71 16.70 -12.24
N ALA A 76 0.74 16.85 -10.93
CA ALA A 76 -0.06 17.83 -10.20
C ALA A 76 0.53 19.23 -10.34
N GLY A 77 -0.33 20.23 -10.57
CA GLY A 77 0.00 21.65 -10.43
C GLY A 77 -0.55 22.23 -9.12
N VAL A 78 -0.42 23.54 -8.96
CA VAL A 78 -0.90 24.27 -7.77
C VAL A 78 -2.39 24.03 -7.51
N LYS A 79 -3.20 24.01 -8.57
CA LYS A 79 -4.65 23.77 -8.49
C LYS A 79 -4.96 22.40 -7.92
N GLU A 80 -4.34 21.34 -8.45
CA GLU A 80 -4.59 19.97 -8.01
C GLU A 80 -4.12 19.74 -6.56
N VAL A 81 -3.02 20.38 -6.16
CA VAL A 81 -2.57 20.36 -4.75
C VAL A 81 -3.61 21.03 -3.85
N GLY A 82 -4.15 22.19 -4.23
CA GLY A 82 -5.25 22.84 -3.49
C GLY A 82 -6.47 21.93 -3.33
N MET A 83 -6.90 21.29 -4.43
CA MET A 83 -8.01 20.32 -4.41
C MET A 83 -7.73 19.14 -3.47
N ALA A 84 -6.49 18.63 -3.45
CA ALA A 84 -6.09 17.53 -2.57
C ALA A 84 -6.14 17.93 -1.09
N ILE A 85 -5.68 19.14 -0.75
CA ILE A 85 -5.74 19.68 0.62
C ILE A 85 -7.19 19.82 1.08
N GLU A 86 -8.03 20.47 0.28
CA GLU A 86 -9.45 20.66 0.60
C GLU A 86 -10.16 19.32 0.79
N SER A 87 -9.91 18.36 -0.11
CA SER A 87 -10.49 17.02 -0.01
C SER A 87 -10.03 16.27 1.25
N ALA A 88 -8.76 16.37 1.62
CA ALA A 88 -8.23 15.73 2.83
C ALA A 88 -8.85 16.35 4.10
N LEU A 89 -8.96 17.68 4.15
CA LEU A 89 -9.59 18.40 5.28
C LEU A 89 -11.08 18.07 5.42
N ALA A 90 -11.80 17.97 4.29
CA ALA A 90 -13.21 17.57 4.28
C ALA A 90 -13.42 16.14 4.81
N ALA A 91 -12.52 15.20 4.47
CA ALA A 91 -12.60 13.82 4.93
C ALA A 91 -12.13 13.62 6.40
N ARG A 92 -11.32 14.55 6.92
CA ARG A 92 -10.62 14.43 8.22
C ARG A 92 -11.55 14.06 9.36
N LYS A 93 -12.67 14.78 9.53
CA LYS A 93 -13.60 14.56 10.66
C LYS A 93 -14.18 13.15 10.62
N LYS A 94 -14.72 12.73 9.47
CA LYS A 94 -15.29 11.39 9.30
C LYS A 94 -14.26 10.28 9.52
N TRP A 95 -13.02 10.47 9.06
CA TRP A 95 -11.94 9.51 9.31
C TRP A 95 -11.53 9.46 10.79
N ALA A 96 -11.43 10.61 11.46
CA ALA A 96 -11.07 10.68 12.87
C ALA A 96 -12.15 10.09 13.79
N ASP A 97 -13.43 10.33 13.46
CA ASP A 97 -14.59 9.83 14.20
C ASP A 97 -14.85 8.33 13.95
N MET A 98 -14.18 7.72 12.97
CA MET A 98 -14.29 6.28 12.71
C MET A 98 -13.71 5.49 13.91
N PRO A 99 -14.43 4.50 14.45
CA PRO A 99 -13.90 3.61 15.48
C PRO A 99 -12.54 3.04 15.06
N TRP A 100 -11.61 3.02 16.01
CA TRP A 100 -10.21 2.71 15.72
C TRP A 100 -10.04 1.31 15.11
N GLU A 101 -10.89 0.35 15.50
CA GLU A 101 -10.88 -1.03 15.01
C GLU A 101 -11.21 -1.11 13.52
N HIS A 102 -12.10 -0.23 13.04
CA HIS A 102 -12.42 -0.13 11.62
C HIS A 102 -11.28 0.50 10.82
N ARG A 103 -10.57 1.48 11.41
CA ARG A 103 -9.36 2.04 10.79
C ARG A 103 -8.27 0.99 10.69
N ALA A 104 -8.02 0.22 11.76
CA ALA A 104 -7.05 -0.87 11.76
C ALA A 104 -7.41 -1.97 10.74
N ALA A 105 -8.70 -2.30 10.63
CA ALA A 105 -9.19 -3.33 9.70
C ALA A 105 -8.86 -3.02 8.23
N ILE A 106 -8.82 -1.74 7.84
CA ILE A 106 -8.45 -1.35 6.47
C ILE A 106 -7.01 -1.75 6.17
N PHE A 107 -6.07 -1.46 7.08
CA PHE A 107 -4.65 -1.79 6.89
C PHE A 107 -4.41 -3.30 7.00
N GLN A 108 -5.10 -3.98 7.91
CA GLN A 108 -5.06 -5.44 8.00
C GLN A 108 -5.58 -6.11 6.72
N LYS A 109 -6.64 -5.55 6.12
CA LYS A 109 -7.13 -6.04 4.83
C LYS A 109 -6.16 -5.77 3.69
N ALA A 110 -5.51 -4.61 3.67
CA ALA A 110 -4.47 -4.30 2.69
C ALA A 110 -3.29 -5.28 2.80
N ALA A 111 -2.85 -5.59 4.02
CA ALA A 111 -1.81 -6.59 4.29
C ALA A 111 -2.20 -7.99 3.79
N GLU A 112 -3.43 -8.43 4.04
CA GLU A 112 -3.92 -9.73 3.55
C GLU A 112 -3.97 -9.79 2.01
N LEU A 113 -4.49 -8.75 1.37
CA LEU A 113 -4.56 -8.65 -0.09
C LEU A 113 -3.16 -8.69 -0.71
N LEU A 114 -2.20 -7.96 -0.12
CA LEU A 114 -0.83 -7.89 -0.58
C LEU A 114 -0.05 -9.18 -0.29
N SER A 115 -0.29 -9.87 0.84
CA SER A 115 0.35 -11.16 1.12
C SER A 115 -0.07 -12.26 0.14
N GLY A 116 -1.28 -12.14 -0.43
CA GLY A 116 -1.82 -13.09 -1.40
C GLY A 116 -1.94 -12.51 -2.79
N SER A 117 -3.18 -12.23 -3.21
CA SER A 117 -3.56 -11.95 -4.60
C SER A 117 -2.83 -10.78 -5.27
N TRP A 118 -2.33 -9.81 -4.51
CA TRP A 118 -1.64 -8.64 -5.04
C TRP A 118 -0.11 -8.73 -5.04
N ARG A 119 0.49 -9.72 -4.36
CA ARG A 119 1.95 -9.80 -4.16
C ARG A 119 2.73 -9.74 -5.47
N SER A 120 2.42 -10.63 -6.40
CA SER A 120 3.09 -10.71 -7.70
C SER A 120 2.86 -9.46 -8.57
N THR A 121 1.71 -8.78 -8.41
CA THR A 121 1.41 -7.55 -9.15
C THR A 121 2.27 -6.39 -8.65
N VAL A 122 2.35 -6.20 -7.33
CA VAL A 122 3.13 -5.11 -6.72
C VAL A 122 4.62 -5.35 -6.92
N ASN A 123 5.12 -6.56 -6.67
CA ASN A 123 6.54 -6.89 -6.92
C ASN A 123 6.92 -6.70 -8.39
N ALA A 124 6.08 -7.14 -9.35
CA ALA A 124 6.35 -6.91 -10.77
C ALA A 124 6.39 -5.43 -11.13
N ALA A 125 5.46 -4.62 -10.60
CA ALA A 125 5.44 -3.17 -10.84
C ALA A 125 6.71 -2.50 -10.29
N THR A 126 7.12 -2.84 -9.07
CA THR A 126 8.35 -2.35 -8.43
C THR A 126 9.59 -2.76 -9.21
N MET A 127 9.70 -4.02 -9.65
CA MET A 127 10.81 -4.47 -10.49
C MET A 127 10.90 -3.68 -11.79
N LEU A 128 9.77 -3.45 -12.47
CA LEU A 128 9.75 -2.76 -13.76
C LEU A 128 10.03 -1.25 -13.63
N ALA A 129 9.38 -0.58 -12.68
CA ALA A 129 9.46 0.88 -12.55
C ALA A 129 10.73 1.34 -11.82
N GLN A 130 11.30 0.51 -10.94
CA GLN A 130 12.43 0.86 -10.08
C GLN A 130 13.65 -0.02 -10.30
N SER A 131 13.61 -0.94 -11.28
CA SER A 131 14.72 -1.84 -11.64
C SER A 131 15.22 -2.73 -10.50
N LYS A 132 14.35 -3.06 -9.56
CA LYS A 132 14.68 -4.01 -8.49
C LYS A 132 14.75 -5.44 -9.03
N THR A 133 15.60 -6.25 -8.41
CA THR A 133 15.55 -7.72 -8.60
C THR A 133 14.33 -8.29 -7.89
N ALA A 134 13.95 -9.55 -8.20
CA ALA A 134 12.81 -10.20 -7.56
C ALA A 134 12.95 -10.21 -6.03
N TYR A 135 14.13 -10.53 -5.51
CA TYR A 135 14.40 -10.52 -4.07
C TYR A 135 14.31 -9.10 -3.47
N GLN A 136 14.86 -8.09 -4.14
CA GLN A 136 14.83 -6.70 -3.66
C GLN A 136 13.42 -6.11 -3.68
N ALA A 137 12.57 -6.50 -4.64
CA ALA A 137 11.16 -6.12 -4.64
C ALA A 137 10.39 -6.84 -3.53
N GLU A 138 10.66 -8.13 -3.34
CA GLU A 138 9.99 -8.95 -2.33
C GLU A 138 10.18 -8.45 -0.90
N ILE A 139 11.43 -8.15 -0.52
CA ILE A 139 11.71 -7.71 0.85
C ILE A 139 11.13 -6.31 1.16
N ASP A 140 10.91 -5.48 0.14
CA ASP A 140 10.40 -4.10 0.26
C ASP A 140 8.89 -4.03 0.00
N ALA A 141 8.50 -4.19 -1.27
CA ALA A 141 7.16 -3.90 -1.74
C ALA A 141 6.11 -4.95 -1.34
N ALA A 142 6.56 -6.12 -0.90
CA ALA A 142 5.72 -7.11 -0.23
C ALA A 142 6.00 -7.14 1.27
N CYS A 143 7.10 -7.74 1.73
CA CYS A 143 7.33 -8.04 3.14
C CYS A 143 7.30 -6.81 4.03
N GLU A 144 8.15 -5.80 3.77
CA GLU A 144 8.24 -4.60 4.60
C GLU A 144 6.92 -3.82 4.62
N LEU A 145 6.24 -3.67 3.48
CA LEU A 145 4.94 -2.97 3.43
C LEU A 145 3.82 -3.73 4.17
N ILE A 146 3.75 -5.06 4.03
CA ILE A 146 2.82 -5.91 4.78
C ILE A 146 3.08 -5.79 6.28
N ASP A 147 4.36 -5.85 6.67
CA ASP A 147 4.79 -5.74 8.06
C ASP A 147 4.44 -4.36 8.63
N PHE A 148 4.68 -3.26 7.89
CA PHE A 148 4.27 -1.94 8.34
C PHE A 148 2.79 -1.86 8.67
N TRP A 149 1.92 -2.42 7.83
CA TRP A 149 0.48 -2.41 8.10
C TRP A 149 0.09 -3.28 9.30
N ARG A 150 0.69 -4.47 9.45
CA ARG A 150 0.38 -5.38 10.57
C ARG A 150 0.95 -4.90 11.89
N PHE A 151 2.22 -4.49 11.92
CA PHE A 151 2.89 -4.03 13.12
C PHE A 151 2.38 -2.67 13.58
N ASN A 152 2.16 -1.68 12.71
CA ASN A 152 1.67 -0.37 13.16
C ASN A 152 0.25 -0.42 13.73
N THR A 153 -0.60 -1.30 13.20
CA THR A 153 -1.93 -1.50 13.80
C THR A 153 -1.83 -2.21 15.15
N HIS A 154 -0.88 -3.11 15.35
CA HIS A 154 -0.58 -3.69 16.65
C HIS A 154 -0.02 -2.65 17.64
N PHE A 155 0.98 -1.86 17.24
CA PHE A 155 1.56 -0.80 18.06
C PHE A 155 0.52 0.26 18.44
N MET A 156 -0.41 0.61 17.55
CA MET A 156 -1.54 1.47 17.88
C MET A 156 -2.35 0.90 19.06
N THR A 157 -2.60 -0.41 19.10
CA THR A 157 -3.32 -1.04 20.23
C THR A 157 -2.51 -1.05 21.52
N GLN A 158 -1.19 -1.22 21.44
CA GLN A 158 -0.32 -1.12 22.62
C GLN A 158 -0.37 0.30 23.20
N LEU A 159 -0.24 1.32 22.36
CA LEU A 159 -0.32 2.72 22.76
C LEU A 159 -1.66 3.06 23.42
N MET A 160 -2.78 2.55 22.90
CA MET A 160 -4.10 2.79 23.50
C MET A 160 -4.30 2.04 24.83
N ALA A 161 -3.62 0.90 25.02
CA ALA A 161 -3.70 0.12 26.24
C ALA A 161 -2.91 0.75 27.41
N GLU A 162 -1.98 1.66 27.13
CA GLU A 162 -1.28 2.44 28.14
C GLU A 162 -2.22 3.48 28.76
N GLN A 163 -2.76 3.14 29.94
CA GLN A 163 -3.67 3.99 30.72
C GLN A 163 -3.04 4.36 32.07
N PRO A 164 -3.32 5.56 32.61
CA PRO A 164 -2.80 5.97 33.90
C PRO A 164 -3.39 5.13 35.05
N MET A 165 -2.67 5.07 36.16
CA MET A 165 -3.20 4.47 37.39
C MET A 165 -4.36 5.32 37.93
N SER A 166 -5.47 4.67 38.29
CA SER A 166 -6.57 5.30 39.03
C SER A 166 -6.53 4.83 40.49
N SER A 167 -6.16 5.73 41.40
CA SER A 167 -6.20 5.49 42.84
C SER A 167 -7.58 5.78 43.41
N LYS A 168 -7.99 5.04 44.45
CA LYS A 168 -9.30 5.22 45.09
C LYS A 168 -9.46 6.66 45.65
N GLY A 169 -10.46 7.39 45.18
CA GLY A 169 -10.84 8.71 45.70
C GLY A 169 -10.20 9.92 45.00
N MET A 170 -9.49 9.71 43.88
CA MET A 170 -9.08 10.77 42.94
C MET A 170 -9.67 10.51 41.56
#